data_AF-A0A6M8W5Z3-F1
#
_entry.id   AF-A0A6M8W5Z3-F1
#
_cell.length_a   1.000
_cell.length_b   1.000
_cell.length_c   1.000
_cell.angle_alpha   90.00
_cell.angle_beta   90.00
_cell.angle_gamma   90.00
#
_symmetry.space_group_name_H-M   'P 1'
#
loop_
_entity.id
_entity.type
_entity.pdbx_description
1 polymer ?
#
loop_
_entity_poly.entity_id
_entity_poly.type
_entity_poly.pdbx_seq_one_letter_code
_entity_poly.pdbx_strand_id
1 'polypeptide(L)'
;MMQRAVVVTGLVGLAAGLAAGQTGIEGRGQLQRLANGIEVQPLRRAPAVRGPDGFHKVGDWVPVGDSAGRACDDLELSFDAFEQTGSCTGGYYFYGTGYCNMFVTNDMTVSAETDLDTGFRRIDFAWQWTCSGFGTEPCIVGVFTQDSVPCDDDSFEYSGWLLDFGTLSCNPGGYYYSNADLSSAGTWPVPDGGTGSYALFFAQEVTTSGALLLATCAQPMLWATGEDRGDPSAPGTQGPEQLDDDNPADGDHGTGECYDYTIDECPFELGAAAGFWQERCDDPCDYANYNGDSTVNTQDFLDFLNSWNAGDARANCNGDSTVNTQDFLCFLNIWNACR
;
A
#
# COMPACT_ATOMS: atom_id res chain seq x y z
N MET A 1 10.38 -15.49 17.87
CA MET A 1 11.15 -14.23 17.92
C MET A 1 10.26 -13.19 18.56
N MET A 2 10.68 -12.55 19.66
CA MET A 2 9.98 -11.38 20.19
C MET A 2 10.36 -10.16 19.34
N GLN A 3 9.39 -9.52 18.73
CA GLN A 3 9.56 -8.33 17.89
C GLN A 3 10.07 -7.16 18.75
N ARG A 4 11.11 -6.44 18.27
CA ARG A 4 11.51 -5.16 18.86
C ARG A 4 10.57 -4.08 18.32
N ALA A 5 9.45 -3.86 19.00
CA ALA A 5 8.69 -2.63 18.79
C ALA A 5 9.57 -1.44 19.23
N VAL A 6 9.92 -0.56 18.30
CA VAL A 6 10.52 0.73 18.66
C VAL A 6 9.39 1.60 19.20
N VAL A 7 9.08 1.44 20.47
CA VAL A 7 8.11 2.29 21.15
C VAL A 7 8.77 3.64 21.38
N VAL A 8 8.56 4.60 20.48
CA VAL A 8 8.82 6.01 20.78
C VAL A 8 7.83 6.39 21.87
N THR A 9 8.28 6.33 23.13
CA THR A 9 7.43 6.57 24.29
C THR A 9 7.22 8.06 24.46
N GLY A 10 6.38 8.65 23.60
CA GLY A 10 5.72 9.92 23.87
C GLY A 10 4.47 9.63 24.69
N LEU A 11 4.26 10.36 25.79
CA LEU A 11 2.97 10.37 26.47
C LEU A 11 1.89 10.68 25.43
N VAL A 12 0.97 9.73 25.21
CA VAL A 12 -0.22 9.93 24.37
C VAL A 12 -1.15 10.89 25.12
N GLY A 13 -0.86 12.18 25.02
CA GLY A 13 -1.88 13.19 25.24
C GLY A 13 -2.82 13.12 24.06
N LEU A 14 -4.04 12.61 24.28
CA LEU A 14 -5.20 12.97 23.46
C LEU A 14 -5.31 14.49 23.57
N ALA A 15 -4.62 15.21 22.69
CA ALA A 15 -4.91 16.61 22.48
C ALA A 15 -6.32 16.63 21.89
N ALA A 16 -7.30 17.02 22.70
CA ALA A 16 -8.58 17.48 22.19
C ALA A 16 -8.31 18.73 21.35
N GLY A 17 -7.84 18.52 20.13
CA GLY A 17 -7.72 19.56 19.12
C GLY A 17 -9.09 20.18 18.93
N LEU A 18 -9.11 21.49 18.69
CA LEU A 18 -10.31 22.22 18.34
C LEU A 18 -11.14 21.41 17.35
N ALA A 19 -12.33 20.99 17.79
CA ALA A 19 -13.38 20.48 16.95
C ALA A 19 -13.73 21.59 15.93
N ALA A 20 -13.04 21.61 14.79
CA ALA A 20 -13.60 22.22 13.60
C ALA A 20 -14.93 21.49 13.37
N GLY A 21 -16.02 22.25 13.35
CA GLY A 21 -17.38 21.73 13.25
C GLY A 21 -17.69 21.23 11.85
N GLN A 22 -16.85 20.36 11.31
CA GLN A 22 -17.14 19.66 10.06
C GLN A 22 -18.35 18.78 10.30
N THR A 23 -19.40 18.98 9.51
CA THR A 23 -20.50 18.04 9.40
C THR A 23 -19.87 16.74 8.90
N GLY A 24 -19.82 15.72 9.76
CA GLY A 24 -19.36 14.40 9.35
C GLY A 24 -20.17 13.92 8.15
N ILE A 25 -19.56 13.08 7.32
CA ILE A 25 -20.26 12.29 6.31
C ILE A 25 -21.46 11.62 7.00
N GLU A 26 -22.63 11.62 6.35
CA GLU A 26 -23.89 11.19 6.97
C GLU A 26 -23.73 9.80 7.60
N GLY A 27 -24.13 9.67 8.88
CA GLY A 27 -23.99 8.41 9.62
C GLY A 27 -22.67 8.22 10.37
N ARG A 28 -21.68 9.10 10.19
CA ARG A 28 -20.35 8.94 10.80
C ARG A 28 -20.11 9.83 12.02
N GLY A 29 -19.15 9.40 12.84
CA GLY A 29 -18.64 10.18 13.96
C GLY A 29 -18.00 11.49 13.52
N GLN A 30 -17.67 12.35 14.48
CA GLN A 30 -16.85 13.52 14.18
C GLN A 30 -15.45 13.07 13.77
N LEU A 31 -14.90 13.68 12.71
CA LEU A 31 -13.53 13.49 12.29
C LEU A 31 -12.56 13.91 13.40
N GLN A 32 -11.62 13.03 13.72
CA GLN A 32 -10.60 13.22 14.76
C GLN A 32 -9.22 13.18 14.12
N ARG A 33 -8.29 13.98 14.65
CA ARG A 33 -6.90 14.00 14.20
C ARG A 33 -6.02 13.27 15.21
N LEU A 34 -5.12 12.41 14.72
CA LEU A 34 -4.06 11.80 15.51
C LEU A 34 -2.69 12.26 15.02
N ALA A 35 -1.80 12.53 15.98
CA ALA A 35 -0.46 13.06 15.70
C ALA A 35 0.63 11.98 15.72
N ASN A 36 0.43 10.85 16.41
CA ASN A 36 1.49 9.88 16.67
C ASN A 36 1.02 8.46 16.31
N GLY A 37 1.67 7.86 15.31
CA GLY A 37 1.44 6.47 14.89
C GLY A 37 2.49 5.52 15.41
N ILE A 38 2.12 4.24 15.42
CA ILE A 38 3.02 3.13 15.73
C ILE A 38 3.43 2.49 14.42
N GLU A 39 4.71 2.59 14.08
CA GLU A 39 5.25 1.87 12.93
C GLU A 39 5.22 0.37 13.19
N VAL A 40 4.70 -0.37 12.24
CA VAL A 40 4.75 -1.83 12.23
C VAL A 40 5.25 -2.32 10.88
N GLN A 41 5.97 -3.43 10.92
CA GLN A 41 6.49 -4.09 9.74
C GLN A 41 5.78 -5.42 9.56
N PRO A 42 5.37 -5.78 8.33
CA PRO A 42 4.80 -7.10 8.09
C PRO A 42 5.85 -8.17 8.39
N LEU A 43 5.43 -9.26 9.01
CA LEU A 43 6.26 -10.42 9.33
C LEU A 43 6.41 -11.34 8.11
N ARG A 44 5.35 -11.43 7.32
CA ARG A 44 5.24 -12.28 6.15
C ARG A 44 4.16 -11.74 5.21
N ARG A 45 4.24 -12.17 3.96
CA ARG A 45 3.33 -11.78 2.89
C ARG A 45 2.89 -12.99 2.06
N ALA A 46 1.74 -12.92 1.41
CA ALA A 46 1.26 -13.95 0.51
C ALA A 46 0.46 -13.32 -0.64
N PRO A 47 0.51 -13.86 -1.86
CA PRO A 47 -0.34 -13.37 -2.95
C PRO A 47 -1.80 -13.71 -2.65
N ALA A 48 -2.69 -12.82 -3.06
CA ALA A 48 -4.14 -12.92 -2.90
C ALA A 48 -4.88 -12.47 -4.15
N VAL A 49 -6.17 -12.81 -4.19
CA VAL A 49 -7.11 -12.41 -5.22
C VAL A 49 -8.45 -12.04 -4.55
N ARG A 50 -9.14 -11.03 -5.08
CA ARG A 50 -10.59 -10.88 -4.88
C ARG A 50 -11.28 -11.57 -6.05
N GLY A 51 -12.08 -12.59 -5.73
CA GLY A 51 -12.96 -13.25 -6.69
C GLY A 51 -14.43 -13.02 -6.36
N PRO A 52 -15.35 -13.66 -7.09
CA PRO A 52 -16.79 -13.55 -6.86
C PRO A 52 -17.24 -13.99 -5.45
N ASP A 53 -16.46 -14.87 -4.81
CA ASP A 53 -16.73 -15.40 -3.47
C ASP A 53 -15.99 -14.60 -2.36
N GLY A 54 -15.39 -13.46 -2.71
CA GLY A 54 -14.65 -12.58 -1.80
C GLY A 54 -13.13 -12.69 -1.92
N PHE A 55 -12.42 -12.32 -0.85
CA PHE A 55 -10.97 -12.27 -0.82
C PHE A 55 -10.35 -13.61 -0.41
N HIS A 56 -9.35 -14.06 -1.17
CA HIS A 56 -8.68 -15.34 -0.96
C HIS A 56 -7.15 -15.24 -1.04
N LYS A 57 -6.46 -15.90 -0.12
CA LYS A 57 -5.03 -16.20 -0.23
C LYS A 57 -4.80 -17.31 -1.27
N VAL A 58 -3.97 -17.06 -2.27
CA VAL A 58 -3.71 -18.01 -3.38
C VAL A 58 -2.30 -18.59 -3.40
N GLY A 59 -1.39 -18.10 -2.56
CA GLY A 59 -0.04 -18.64 -2.43
C GLY A 59 0.40 -18.83 -0.98
N ASP A 60 1.61 -19.35 -0.83
CA ASP A 60 2.21 -19.56 0.49
C ASP A 60 2.66 -18.25 1.14
N TRP A 61 2.74 -18.27 2.46
CA TRP A 61 3.32 -17.17 3.21
C TRP A 61 4.85 -17.18 3.05
N VAL A 62 5.40 -16.03 2.68
CA VAL A 62 6.84 -15.79 2.56
C VAL A 62 7.26 -14.74 3.60
N PRO A 63 8.32 -14.98 4.40
CA PRO A 63 8.82 -13.98 5.36
C PRO A 63 9.23 -12.67 4.67
N VAL A 64 8.97 -11.55 5.35
CA VAL A 64 9.49 -10.24 4.93
C VAL A 64 10.92 -10.12 5.46
N GLY A 65 11.91 -10.02 4.56
CA GLY A 65 13.33 -9.94 4.92
C GLY A 65 14.26 -10.87 4.13
N ASP A 66 13.73 -11.81 3.33
CA ASP A 66 14.52 -12.61 2.38
C ASP A 66 14.82 -11.86 1.07
N SER A 67 14.99 -10.53 1.15
CA SER A 67 15.39 -9.73 0.00
C SER A 67 16.83 -10.09 -0.39
N ALA A 68 16.99 -10.96 -1.39
CA ALA A 68 18.15 -10.87 -2.27
C ALA A 68 18.31 -9.40 -2.68
N GLY A 69 19.53 -8.87 -2.62
CA GLY A 69 19.80 -7.44 -2.86
C GLY A 69 19.07 -6.92 -4.10
N ARG A 70 18.53 -5.70 -4.01
CA ARG A 70 17.86 -5.02 -5.12
C ARG A 70 18.89 -4.66 -6.18
N ALA A 71 18.45 -4.63 -7.43
CA ALA A 71 19.26 -4.07 -8.51
C ALA A 71 19.14 -2.53 -8.55
N CYS A 72 17.98 -1.97 -8.15
CA CYS A 72 17.76 -0.53 -8.05
C CYS A 72 17.33 -0.16 -6.62
N ASP A 73 18.06 0.74 -5.97
CA ASP A 73 17.76 1.21 -4.62
C ASP A 73 16.79 2.40 -4.61
N ASP A 74 16.54 3.01 -5.77
CA ASP A 74 15.70 4.19 -5.89
C ASP A 74 14.23 3.80 -6.07
N LEU A 75 13.43 4.11 -5.04
CA LEU A 75 11.98 4.06 -5.08
C LEU A 75 11.45 5.45 -5.41
N GLU A 76 10.56 5.51 -6.39
CA GLU A 76 9.82 6.71 -6.73
C GLU A 76 8.37 6.59 -6.27
N LEU A 77 7.84 7.67 -5.71
CA LEU A 77 6.43 7.77 -5.34
C LEU A 77 5.60 7.94 -6.62
N SER A 78 4.71 7.00 -6.91
CA SER A 78 3.85 7.01 -8.09
C SER A 78 2.48 7.61 -7.80
N PHE A 79 1.99 7.45 -6.57
CA PHE A 79 0.71 7.94 -6.09
C PHE A 79 0.83 8.27 -4.61
N ASP A 80 0.40 9.45 -4.16
CA ASP A 80 0.53 9.85 -2.77
C ASP A 80 -0.75 10.31 -2.06
N ALA A 81 -0.90 9.77 -0.84
CA ALA A 81 -1.77 10.21 0.26
C ALA A 81 -1.05 10.14 1.63
N PHE A 82 0.27 10.27 1.67
CA PHE A 82 1.07 9.87 2.82
C PHE A 82 2.12 10.90 3.27
N GLU A 83 2.61 11.80 2.40
CA GLU A 83 3.68 12.75 2.77
C GLU A 83 3.22 14.16 3.20
N GLN A 84 4.12 14.88 3.88
CA GLN A 84 3.83 15.86 4.93
C GLN A 84 4.08 17.33 4.53
N THR A 85 4.04 17.68 3.25
CA THR A 85 4.63 18.90 2.70
C THR A 85 3.63 20.01 2.33
N GLY A 86 2.89 20.57 3.29
CA GLY A 86 1.92 21.61 2.97
C GLY A 86 1.43 22.45 4.16
N SER A 87 0.85 23.61 3.90
CA SER A 87 0.40 24.52 4.98
C SER A 87 -0.76 23.99 5.84
N CYS A 88 -1.39 22.88 5.44
CA CYS A 88 -2.42 22.17 6.18
C CYS A 88 -1.94 20.85 6.81
N THR A 89 -0.65 20.55 6.75
CA THR A 89 -0.13 19.20 6.96
C THR A 89 0.19 18.87 8.40
N GLY A 90 0.09 17.57 8.68
CA GLY A 90 0.61 16.94 9.88
C GLY A 90 -0.42 16.16 10.67
N GLY A 91 -1.50 15.68 10.04
CA GLY A 91 -2.52 14.92 10.74
C GLY A 91 -3.16 13.88 9.87
N TYR A 92 -3.12 12.64 10.34
CA TYR A 92 -3.99 11.58 9.85
C TYR A 92 -5.33 11.71 10.55
N TYR A 93 -6.41 11.58 9.78
CA TYR A 93 -7.77 11.75 10.27
C TYR A 93 -8.50 10.40 10.35
N PHE A 94 -9.52 10.28 11.20
CA PHE A 94 -10.33 9.06 11.32
C PHE A 94 -11.65 9.38 12.06
N TYR A 95 -12.64 8.49 12.03
CA TYR A 95 -13.97 8.73 12.62
C TYR A 95 -14.11 8.29 14.08
N GLY A 96 -13.00 8.09 14.78
CA GLY A 96 -12.99 7.61 16.17
C GLY A 96 -13.03 6.08 16.27
N THR A 97 -12.70 5.56 17.46
CA THR A 97 -12.59 4.11 17.71
C THR A 97 -13.91 3.33 17.73
N GLY A 98 -15.03 4.02 17.57
CA GLY A 98 -16.36 3.39 17.45
C GLY A 98 -16.80 3.18 16.01
N TYR A 99 -16.06 3.69 15.03
CA TYR A 99 -16.30 3.50 13.61
C TYR A 99 -15.47 2.34 13.09
N CYS A 100 -16.08 1.45 12.32
CA CYS A 100 -15.42 0.32 11.69
C CYS A 100 -15.71 0.39 10.18
N ASN A 101 -14.65 0.29 9.40
CA ASN A 101 -14.63 0.18 7.95
C ASN A 101 -13.57 -0.89 7.62
N MET A 102 -14.01 -2.13 7.43
CA MET A 102 -13.11 -3.28 7.28
C MET A 102 -12.59 -3.45 5.86
N PHE A 103 -13.22 -2.80 4.91
CA PHE A 103 -12.88 -2.84 3.50
C PHE A 103 -13.12 -1.47 2.88
N VAL A 104 -12.04 -0.84 2.43
CA VAL A 104 -12.09 0.46 1.75
C VAL A 104 -11.57 0.33 0.33
N THR A 105 -12.22 1.03 -0.61
CA THR A 105 -11.72 1.20 -1.98
C THR A 105 -11.74 2.68 -2.33
N ASN A 106 -10.63 3.19 -2.86
CA ASN A 106 -10.48 4.59 -3.23
C ASN A 106 -9.75 4.71 -4.57
N ASP A 107 -10.04 5.76 -5.34
CA ASP A 107 -9.51 5.90 -6.68
C ASP A 107 -8.03 6.26 -6.62
N MET A 108 -7.35 5.98 -7.73
CA MET A 108 -6.00 6.42 -7.92
C MET A 108 -5.77 6.74 -9.38
N THR A 109 -5.16 7.89 -9.62
CA THR A 109 -4.46 8.20 -10.86
C THR A 109 -3.00 8.42 -10.51
N VAL A 110 -2.12 7.59 -11.06
CA VAL A 110 -0.68 7.69 -10.83
C VAL A 110 -0.08 8.88 -11.58
N SER A 111 1.13 9.30 -11.21
CA SER A 111 1.87 10.32 -11.94
C SER A 111 2.13 9.91 -13.38
N ALA A 112 2.24 10.88 -14.28
CA ALA A 112 2.56 10.64 -15.69
C ALA A 112 3.97 10.03 -15.90
N GLU A 113 4.82 10.04 -14.87
CA GLU A 113 6.17 9.44 -14.88
C GLU A 113 6.16 7.97 -14.43
N THR A 114 5.03 7.47 -13.97
CA THR A 114 4.88 6.07 -13.51
C THR A 114 5.07 5.11 -14.69
N ASP A 115 5.95 4.13 -14.53
CA ASP A 115 6.13 3.02 -15.48
C ASP A 115 5.08 1.94 -15.18
N LEU A 116 4.04 1.93 -16.01
CA LEU A 116 2.88 1.05 -15.85
C LEU A 116 3.23 -0.44 -15.94
N ASP A 117 4.36 -0.81 -16.55
CA ASP A 117 4.76 -2.20 -16.76
C ASP A 117 5.52 -2.80 -15.56
N THR A 118 6.04 -1.96 -14.65
CA THR A 118 6.87 -2.43 -13.53
C THR A 118 6.06 -2.87 -12.31
N GLY A 119 4.90 -2.24 -12.10
CA GLY A 119 4.10 -2.43 -10.89
C GLY A 119 4.68 -1.72 -9.66
N PHE A 120 3.86 -1.57 -8.62
CA PHE A 120 4.31 -1.02 -7.35
C PHE A 120 5.08 -2.05 -6.53
N ARG A 121 6.18 -1.60 -5.93
CA ARG A 121 7.07 -2.43 -5.11
C ARG A 121 6.86 -2.22 -3.63
N ARG A 122 6.40 -1.03 -3.25
CA ARG A 122 6.15 -0.66 -1.86
C ARG A 122 4.83 0.08 -1.77
N ILE A 123 4.14 -0.16 -0.66
CA ILE A 123 2.99 0.64 -0.23
C ILE A 123 3.28 1.23 1.14
N ASP A 124 3.00 2.51 1.28
CA ASP A 124 2.87 3.18 2.56
C ASP A 124 1.40 3.32 2.88
N PHE A 125 0.98 2.90 4.06
CA PHE A 125 -0.41 3.07 4.45
C PHE A 125 -0.57 3.14 5.96
N ALA A 126 -1.69 3.70 6.39
CA ALA A 126 -1.98 3.82 7.81
C ALA A 126 -3.44 3.54 8.14
N TRP A 127 -3.66 2.97 9.32
CA TRP A 127 -4.97 2.51 9.75
C TRP A 127 -5.12 2.61 11.27
N GLN A 128 -6.37 2.60 11.71
CA GLN A 128 -6.73 2.43 13.10
C GLN A 128 -7.19 0.99 13.33
N TRP A 129 -6.76 0.40 14.44
CA TRP A 129 -7.03 -1.01 14.79
C TRP A 129 -7.64 -1.13 16.20
N THR A 130 -8.78 -1.80 16.31
CA THR A 130 -9.54 -1.99 17.57
C THR A 130 -10.20 -3.35 17.64
N CYS A 131 -10.42 -3.83 18.87
CA CYS A 131 -11.09 -5.10 19.10
C CYS A 131 -12.08 -5.00 20.27
N SER A 132 -12.92 -6.02 20.39
CA SER A 132 -13.88 -6.10 21.49
C SER A 132 -13.15 -6.41 22.80
N GLY A 133 -13.27 -5.51 23.79
CA GLY A 133 -12.66 -5.69 25.10
C GLY A 133 -11.17 -5.35 25.15
N PHE A 134 -10.47 -5.77 26.20
CA PHE A 134 -9.03 -5.55 26.35
C PHE A 134 -8.25 -6.69 25.70
N GLY A 135 -7.29 -6.39 24.83
CA GLY A 135 -6.42 -7.44 24.31
C GLY A 135 -5.63 -7.08 23.07
N THR A 136 -5.32 -8.15 22.35
CA THR A 136 -4.56 -8.14 21.11
C THR A 136 -5.25 -9.05 20.09
N GLU A 137 -5.16 -8.71 18.81
CA GLU A 137 -5.76 -9.47 17.71
C GLU A 137 -4.70 -9.65 16.62
N PRO A 138 -4.65 -10.79 15.90
CA PRO A 138 -3.83 -10.89 14.71
C PRO A 138 -4.28 -9.85 13.69
N CYS A 139 -3.34 -9.24 12.98
CA CYS A 139 -3.59 -8.18 12.01
C CYS A 139 -3.04 -8.59 10.66
N ILE A 140 -3.95 -8.72 9.70
CA ILE A 140 -3.66 -8.99 8.31
C ILE A 140 -4.28 -7.86 7.51
N VAL A 141 -3.49 -7.25 6.62
CA VAL A 141 -3.98 -6.23 5.69
C VAL A 141 -3.83 -6.77 4.27
N GLY A 142 -4.94 -6.88 3.55
CA GLY A 142 -4.96 -7.13 2.13
C GLY A 142 -4.85 -5.80 1.39
N VAL A 143 -3.96 -5.75 0.40
CA VAL A 143 -3.75 -4.59 -0.47
C VAL A 143 -3.92 -5.03 -1.91
N PHE A 144 -4.83 -4.38 -2.62
CA PHE A 144 -5.20 -4.72 -3.99
C PHE A 144 -5.22 -3.46 -4.85
N THR A 145 -5.02 -3.64 -6.15
CA THR A 145 -5.17 -2.60 -7.18
C THR A 145 -6.11 -3.13 -8.25
N GLN A 146 -6.90 -2.24 -8.85
CA GLN A 146 -7.91 -2.61 -9.84
C GLN A 146 -8.13 -1.47 -10.85
N ASP A 147 -8.60 -1.81 -12.05
CA ASP A 147 -8.81 -0.85 -13.15
C ASP A 147 -10.10 -0.03 -13.03
N SER A 148 -10.97 -0.36 -12.07
CA SER A 148 -12.24 0.33 -11.85
C SER A 148 -11.99 1.56 -10.98
N VAL A 149 -12.78 2.60 -11.19
CA VAL A 149 -12.90 3.67 -10.21
C VAL A 149 -13.85 3.22 -9.09
N PRO A 150 -13.71 3.76 -7.86
CA PRO A 150 -14.63 3.51 -6.77
C PRO A 150 -16.05 3.88 -7.15
N CYS A 151 -17.00 3.25 -6.47
CA CYS A 151 -18.43 3.45 -6.63
C CYS A 151 -19.03 2.96 -7.96
N ASP A 152 -18.22 2.40 -8.86
CA ASP A 152 -18.69 1.54 -9.93
C ASP A 152 -18.79 0.09 -9.45
N ASP A 153 -19.70 -0.69 -10.07
CA ASP A 153 -19.82 -2.12 -9.78
C ASP A 153 -18.47 -2.82 -10.08
N ASP A 154 -17.86 -3.40 -9.05
CA ASP A 154 -16.67 -4.24 -9.20
C ASP A 154 -17.02 -5.42 -10.12
N SER A 155 -16.44 -5.45 -11.32
CA SER A 155 -16.84 -6.42 -12.35
C SER A 155 -15.79 -7.47 -12.69
N PHE A 156 -14.68 -7.52 -11.95
CA PHE A 156 -13.55 -8.39 -12.28
C PHE A 156 -12.78 -8.89 -11.06
N GLU A 157 -12.07 -10.00 -11.29
CA GLU A 157 -11.10 -10.52 -10.34
C GLU A 157 -9.87 -9.63 -10.35
N TYR A 158 -9.38 -9.23 -9.18
CA TYR A 158 -8.16 -8.44 -9.05
C TYR A 158 -7.19 -9.05 -8.06
N SER A 159 -5.91 -8.95 -8.41
CA SER A 159 -4.80 -9.51 -7.65
C SER A 159 -4.27 -8.54 -6.62
N GLY A 160 -3.73 -9.07 -5.54
CA GLY A 160 -3.09 -8.26 -4.51
C GLY A 160 -2.21 -9.10 -3.60
N TRP A 161 -1.91 -8.51 -2.44
CA TRP A 161 -1.03 -9.11 -1.45
C TRP A 161 -1.64 -8.99 -0.06
N LEU A 162 -1.53 -10.08 0.71
CA LEU A 162 -1.79 -10.07 2.14
C LEU A 162 -0.49 -9.78 2.87
N LEU A 163 -0.57 -8.89 3.86
CA LEU A 163 0.51 -8.49 4.74
C LEU A 163 0.13 -8.88 6.16
N ASP A 164 0.86 -9.83 6.76
CA ASP A 164 0.60 -10.29 8.13
C ASP A 164 1.54 -9.58 9.10
N PHE A 165 0.98 -8.75 9.97
CA PHE A 165 1.68 -7.95 10.98
C PHE A 165 1.84 -8.68 12.32
N GLY A 166 1.42 -9.93 12.40
CA GLY A 166 1.34 -10.68 13.64
C GLY A 166 0.23 -10.12 14.52
N THR A 167 0.45 -10.10 15.82
CA THR A 167 -0.56 -9.71 16.81
C THR A 167 -0.36 -8.26 17.26
N LEU A 168 -1.36 -7.41 17.01
CA LEU A 168 -1.33 -5.99 17.39
C LEU A 168 -2.20 -5.71 18.61
N SER A 169 -1.85 -4.65 19.36
CA SER A 169 -2.67 -4.15 20.46
C SER A 169 -3.91 -3.45 19.93
N CYS A 170 -5.07 -3.76 20.49
CA CYS A 170 -6.36 -3.30 19.99
C CYS A 170 -7.25 -2.65 21.06
N ASN A 171 -6.74 -2.45 22.30
CA ASN A 171 -7.39 -1.65 23.34
C ASN A 171 -6.33 -0.87 24.16
N PRO A 172 -6.39 0.48 24.19
CA PRO A 172 -7.48 1.36 23.73
C PRO A 172 -7.63 1.51 22.21
N GLY A 173 -6.97 0.65 21.43
CA GLY A 173 -6.84 0.78 20.00
C GLY A 173 -5.51 1.45 19.68
N GLY A 174 -4.98 1.17 18.50
CA GLY A 174 -3.75 1.79 18.03
C GLY A 174 -3.96 2.45 16.68
N TYR A 175 -3.30 3.57 16.48
CA TYR A 175 -3.01 4.10 15.16
C TYR A 175 -1.69 3.48 14.70
N TYR A 176 -1.74 2.73 13.60
CA TYR A 176 -0.63 2.00 13.03
C TYR A 176 -0.33 2.53 11.64
N TYR A 177 0.94 2.46 11.26
CA TYR A 177 1.35 2.69 9.88
C TYR A 177 2.43 1.71 9.47
N SER A 178 2.55 1.49 8.17
CA SER A 178 3.57 0.62 7.60
C SER A 178 4.03 1.14 6.25
N ASN A 179 5.30 0.87 5.95
CA ASN A 179 5.93 0.98 4.65
C ASN A 179 6.31 -0.43 4.19
N ALA A 180 5.33 -1.13 3.63
CA ALA A 180 5.44 -2.54 3.29
C ALA A 180 6.04 -2.71 1.89
N ASP A 181 7.12 -3.48 1.80
CA ASP A 181 7.88 -3.68 0.58
C ASP A 181 7.83 -5.15 0.11
N LEU A 182 7.55 -5.35 -1.18
CA LEU A 182 7.51 -6.66 -1.81
C LEU A 182 8.86 -7.13 -2.33
N SER A 183 9.80 -6.23 -2.61
CA SER A 183 11.21 -6.38 -3.03
C SER A 183 11.48 -7.51 -4.03
N SER A 184 11.43 -8.76 -3.59
CA SER A 184 11.71 -9.96 -4.39
C SER A 184 10.50 -10.86 -4.63
N ALA A 185 9.37 -10.64 -3.96
CA ALA A 185 8.20 -11.52 -4.07
C ALA A 185 7.28 -11.18 -5.25
N GLY A 186 7.33 -9.94 -5.75
CA GLY A 186 6.50 -9.48 -6.86
C GLY A 186 6.25 -7.98 -6.77
N THR A 187 5.18 -7.56 -7.43
CA THR A 187 4.66 -6.20 -7.44
C THR A 187 3.14 -6.22 -7.24
N TRP A 188 2.57 -5.08 -6.87
CA TRP A 188 1.16 -4.80 -7.16
C TRP A 188 1.07 -4.30 -8.61
N PRO A 189 0.11 -4.77 -9.43
CA PRO A 189 -0.04 -4.23 -10.77
C PRO A 189 -0.45 -2.75 -10.69
N VAL A 190 0.07 -1.92 -11.60
CA VAL A 190 -0.47 -0.58 -11.82
C VAL A 190 -1.78 -0.72 -12.62
N PRO A 191 -2.86 -0.01 -12.27
CA PRO A 191 -4.07 -0.01 -13.08
C PRO A 191 -3.79 0.35 -14.55
N ASP A 192 -4.52 -0.28 -15.47
CA ASP A 192 -4.37 -0.09 -16.90
C ASP A 192 -4.52 1.40 -17.28
N GLY A 193 -3.51 1.95 -17.96
CA GLY A 193 -3.49 3.36 -18.34
C GLY A 193 -3.21 4.34 -17.19
N GLY A 194 -2.84 3.83 -16.00
CA GLY A 194 -2.45 4.64 -14.85
C GLY A 194 -3.61 5.18 -14.02
N THR A 195 -4.86 4.79 -14.31
CA THR A 195 -6.04 5.21 -13.56
C THR A 195 -6.88 4.00 -13.18
N GLY A 196 -7.32 3.95 -11.92
CA GLY A 196 -8.16 2.90 -11.38
C GLY A 196 -8.46 3.14 -9.91
N SER A 197 -8.35 2.11 -9.08
CA SER A 197 -8.48 2.22 -7.63
C SER A 197 -7.58 1.23 -6.91
N TYR A 198 -7.40 1.48 -5.62
CA TYR A 198 -6.81 0.53 -4.69
C TYR A 198 -7.81 0.17 -3.60
N ALA A 199 -7.63 -1.02 -3.05
CA ALA A 199 -8.43 -1.54 -1.96
C ALA A 199 -7.56 -1.96 -0.77
N LEU A 200 -7.99 -1.58 0.43
CA LEU A 200 -7.43 -2.06 1.69
C LEU A 200 -8.48 -2.91 2.40
N PHE A 201 -8.08 -4.12 2.81
CA PHE A 201 -8.95 -5.07 3.48
C PHE A 201 -8.34 -5.51 4.81
N PHE A 202 -9.09 -5.41 5.90
CA PHE A 202 -8.60 -5.65 7.25
C PHE A 202 -9.13 -6.98 7.81
N ALA A 203 -8.23 -7.92 8.09
CA ALA A 203 -8.56 -9.28 8.51
C ALA A 203 -7.80 -9.71 9.77
N GLN A 204 -8.38 -10.62 10.55
CA GLN A 204 -7.73 -11.24 11.70
C GLN A 204 -7.23 -12.67 11.44
N GLU A 205 -7.71 -13.32 10.38
CA GLU A 205 -7.30 -14.70 10.09
C GLU A 205 -7.42 -15.01 8.59
N VAL A 206 -6.56 -15.89 8.10
CA VAL A 206 -6.80 -16.62 6.84
C VAL A 206 -7.24 -18.03 7.20
N THR A 207 -8.48 -18.36 6.85
CA THR A 207 -9.08 -19.68 7.09
C THR A 207 -8.34 -20.78 6.31
N THR A 208 -8.64 -22.04 6.63
CA THR A 208 -8.05 -23.19 5.92
C THR A 208 -8.42 -23.26 4.43
N SER A 209 -9.52 -22.62 4.01
CA SER A 209 -9.90 -22.50 2.59
C SER A 209 -9.22 -21.33 1.88
N GLY A 210 -8.43 -20.53 2.59
CA GLY A 210 -7.80 -19.31 2.06
C GLY A 210 -8.68 -18.07 2.16
N ALA A 211 -9.95 -18.18 2.55
CA ALA A 211 -10.83 -17.03 2.77
C ALA A 211 -10.37 -16.21 3.99
N LEU A 212 -10.59 -14.89 3.94
CA LEU A 212 -10.25 -13.97 5.02
C LEU A 212 -11.38 -13.87 6.05
N LEU A 213 -11.04 -13.97 7.33
CA LEU A 213 -11.92 -13.61 8.43
C LEU A 213 -11.67 -12.15 8.79
N LEU A 214 -12.70 -11.32 8.67
CA LEU A 214 -12.63 -9.89 9.01
C LEU A 214 -12.12 -9.68 10.42
N ALA A 215 -11.32 -8.64 10.59
CA ALA A 215 -10.94 -8.20 11.93
C ALA A 215 -12.16 -7.67 12.70
N THR A 216 -12.01 -7.57 14.03
CA THR A 216 -13.13 -7.13 14.86
C THR A 216 -13.56 -5.70 14.55
N CYS A 217 -12.61 -4.79 14.35
CA CYS A 217 -12.85 -3.41 13.92
C CYS A 217 -11.55 -2.73 13.48
N ALA A 218 -11.54 -2.18 12.29
CA ALA A 218 -10.46 -1.37 11.74
C ALA A 218 -11.07 -0.26 10.90
N GLN A 219 -10.28 0.73 10.54
CA GLN A 219 -10.61 1.71 9.50
C GLN A 219 -9.31 2.25 8.91
N PRO A 220 -9.29 2.66 7.63
CA PRO A 220 -8.15 3.42 7.12
C PRO A 220 -8.04 4.72 7.91
N MET A 221 -6.81 5.20 8.08
CA MET A 221 -6.66 6.62 8.34
C MET A 221 -6.97 7.38 7.05
N LEU A 222 -7.38 8.62 7.21
CA LEU A 222 -7.74 9.50 6.12
C LEU A 222 -6.69 10.60 5.96
N TRP A 223 -6.36 10.89 4.71
CA TRP A 223 -5.44 11.92 4.30
C TRP A 223 -5.89 12.54 2.97
N ALA A 224 -5.39 13.72 2.64
CA ALA A 224 -5.69 14.35 1.35
C ALA A 224 -4.60 14.11 0.32
N THR A 225 -5.03 13.84 -0.90
CA THR A 225 -4.15 13.64 -2.06
C THR A 225 -4.21 14.82 -3.01
N GLY A 226 -3.21 14.93 -3.89
CA GLY A 226 -3.38 15.59 -5.17
C GLY A 226 -2.27 16.54 -5.60
N GLU A 227 -1.60 16.17 -6.70
CA GLU A 227 -0.80 17.06 -7.56
C GLU A 227 -1.57 18.30 -8.03
N ASP A 228 -2.90 18.21 -8.16
CA ASP A 228 -3.80 19.26 -8.68
C ASP A 228 -3.77 20.58 -7.88
N ARG A 229 -3.08 20.57 -6.73
CA ARG A 229 -2.87 21.76 -5.89
C ARG A 229 -1.46 22.32 -5.99
N GLY A 230 -0.67 21.81 -6.93
CA GLY A 230 0.67 22.29 -7.28
C GLY A 230 1.77 21.84 -6.32
N ASP A 231 1.57 20.76 -5.57
CA ASP A 231 2.65 20.13 -4.81
C ASP A 231 3.31 19.03 -5.66
N PRO A 232 4.50 19.29 -6.23
CA PRO A 232 5.23 18.29 -7.00
C PRO A 232 5.76 17.12 -6.15
N SER A 233 5.63 17.18 -4.81
CA SER A 233 6.04 16.10 -3.91
C SER A 233 4.94 15.13 -3.53
N ALA A 234 3.69 15.35 -3.98
CA ALA A 234 2.56 14.44 -3.79
C ALA A 234 2.04 13.94 -5.14
N PRO A 235 2.79 13.08 -5.85
CA PRO A 235 2.46 12.66 -7.20
C PRO A 235 1.12 11.93 -7.30
N GLY A 236 0.46 12.08 -8.44
CA GLY A 236 -0.86 11.48 -8.69
C GLY A 236 -2.04 12.24 -8.07
N THR A 237 -3.25 11.73 -8.31
CA THR A 237 -4.51 12.33 -7.87
C THR A 237 -5.52 11.26 -7.46
N GLN A 238 -6.41 11.65 -6.55
CA GLN A 238 -7.59 10.89 -6.16
C GLN A 238 -8.79 11.86 -6.21
N GLY A 239 -9.96 11.34 -6.51
CA GLY A 239 -11.24 12.00 -6.48
C GLY A 239 -11.83 12.05 -5.07
N PRO A 240 -13.03 12.63 -4.95
CA PRO A 240 -13.70 12.77 -3.66
C PRO A 240 -14.46 11.50 -3.22
N GLU A 241 -14.66 10.52 -4.10
CA GLU A 241 -15.52 9.37 -3.86
C GLU A 241 -14.72 8.17 -3.35
N GLN A 242 -15.19 7.55 -2.25
CA GLN A 242 -14.58 6.35 -1.68
C GLN A 242 -15.67 5.39 -1.20
N LEU A 243 -15.43 4.09 -1.39
CA LEU A 243 -16.26 3.02 -0.85
C LEU A 243 -15.79 2.62 0.54
N ASP A 244 -16.71 2.58 1.50
CA ASP A 244 -16.47 2.18 2.89
C ASP A 244 -17.44 1.06 3.28
N ASP A 245 -16.92 -0.09 3.70
CA ASP A 245 -17.69 -1.20 4.26
C ASP A 245 -18.12 -0.89 5.71
N ASP A 246 -19.16 -0.06 5.85
CA ASP A 246 -19.68 0.47 7.12
C ASP A 246 -21.20 0.26 7.32
N ASN A 247 -21.93 -0.28 6.32
CA ASN A 247 -23.39 -0.36 6.33
C ASN A 247 -23.98 -1.62 5.63
N PRO A 248 -23.84 -2.82 6.25
CA PRO A 248 -23.07 -3.11 7.46
C PRO A 248 -21.62 -3.47 7.15
N ALA A 249 -20.71 -3.28 8.12
CA ALA A 249 -19.32 -3.76 8.03
C ALA A 249 -19.26 -5.31 7.96
N ASP A 250 -19.33 -5.86 6.76
CA ASP A 250 -19.45 -7.29 6.45
C ASP A 250 -18.45 -7.81 5.41
N GLY A 251 -17.53 -6.95 4.98
CA GLY A 251 -16.43 -7.29 4.09
C GLY A 251 -16.77 -7.23 2.62
N ASP A 252 -17.93 -6.67 2.26
CA ASP A 252 -18.36 -6.44 0.89
C ASP A 252 -18.80 -4.98 0.71
N HIS A 253 -18.83 -4.50 -0.54
CA HIS A 253 -19.32 -3.15 -0.84
C HIS A 253 -20.75 -3.20 -1.40
N GLY A 254 -21.63 -2.45 -0.78
CA GLY A 254 -23.00 -2.21 -1.23
C GLY A 254 -23.17 -0.89 -1.97
N THR A 255 -24.28 -0.75 -2.71
CA THR A 255 -24.64 0.50 -3.41
C THR A 255 -24.87 1.71 -2.49
N GLY A 256 -24.96 1.48 -1.17
CA GLY A 256 -25.17 2.51 -0.16
C GLY A 256 -23.89 2.96 0.54
N GLU A 257 -22.74 2.46 0.10
CA GLU A 257 -21.44 2.61 0.77
C GLU A 257 -20.46 3.48 -0.01
N CYS A 258 -20.94 4.16 -1.05
CA CYS A 258 -20.19 5.18 -1.76
C CYS A 258 -20.39 6.53 -1.06
N TYR A 259 -19.29 7.14 -0.63
CA TYR A 259 -19.31 8.38 0.12
C TYR A 259 -18.46 9.44 -0.55
N ASP A 260 -18.97 10.67 -0.52
CA ASP A 260 -18.26 11.88 -0.92
C ASP A 260 -17.49 12.43 0.29
N TYR A 261 -16.16 12.41 0.19
CA TYR A 261 -15.21 12.91 1.16
C TYR A 261 -14.72 14.34 0.85
N THR A 262 -15.45 15.08 0.01
CA THR A 262 -15.26 16.52 -0.14
C THR A 262 -15.56 17.21 1.18
N ILE A 263 -14.53 17.82 1.77
CA ILE A 263 -14.66 18.64 2.97
C ILE A 263 -14.29 20.09 2.66
N ASP A 264 -15.12 21.02 3.16
CA ASP A 264 -15.00 22.47 2.88
C ASP A 264 -13.80 23.14 3.56
N GLU A 265 -13.12 22.43 4.46
CA GLU A 265 -12.00 22.95 5.24
C GLU A 265 -10.82 22.00 5.19
N CYS A 266 -9.62 22.57 5.01
CA CYS A 266 -8.37 21.85 4.84
C CYS A 266 -8.11 20.76 5.90
N PRO A 267 -7.59 19.57 5.54
CA PRO A 267 -7.27 19.12 4.16
C PRO A 267 -8.52 19.03 3.29
N PHE A 268 -8.43 19.23 1.98
CA PHE A 268 -9.58 19.14 1.09
C PHE A 268 -9.54 17.78 0.41
N GLU A 269 -10.70 17.13 0.26
CA GLU A 269 -10.84 15.76 -0.28
C GLU A 269 -10.03 14.75 0.52
N LEU A 270 -10.70 14.07 1.45
CA LEU A 270 -10.07 12.99 2.20
C LEU A 270 -10.22 11.66 1.47
N GLY A 271 -9.24 10.80 1.63
CA GLY A 271 -9.33 9.41 1.23
C GLY A 271 -8.42 8.55 2.09
N ALA A 272 -8.46 7.24 1.90
CA ALA A 272 -7.60 6.32 2.62
C ALA A 272 -6.13 6.73 2.46
N ALA A 273 -5.41 6.79 3.58
CA ALA A 273 -4.01 7.17 3.60
C ALA A 273 -3.18 6.00 3.07
N ALA A 274 -2.98 5.98 1.76
CA ALA A 274 -2.15 5.04 1.03
C ALA A 274 -1.27 5.77 0.00
N GLY A 275 0.00 5.40 -0.07
CA GLY A 275 0.95 5.83 -1.09
C GLY A 275 1.61 4.63 -1.76
N PHE A 276 1.76 4.66 -3.08
CA PHE A 276 2.35 3.57 -3.85
C PHE A 276 3.66 4.01 -4.46
N TRP A 277 4.67 3.15 -4.33
CA TRP A 277 6.02 3.41 -4.79
C TRP A 277 6.43 2.38 -5.84
N GLN A 278 6.93 2.85 -6.97
CA GLN A 278 7.57 2.03 -8.00
C GLN A 278 9.08 2.01 -7.81
N GLU A 279 9.73 1.01 -8.40
CA GLU A 279 11.20 0.99 -8.52
C GLU A 279 11.57 1.76 -9.79
N ARG A 280 12.40 2.80 -9.65
CA ARG A 280 12.85 3.62 -10.77
C ARG A 280 14.32 3.34 -11.01
N CYS A 281 14.63 2.63 -12.09
CA CYS A 281 16.00 2.49 -12.58
C CYS A 281 16.27 3.62 -13.58
N ASP A 282 16.28 4.85 -13.06
CA ASP A 282 16.33 6.07 -13.86
C ASP A 282 17.59 6.20 -14.69
N ASP A 283 18.71 5.73 -14.13
CA ASP A 283 19.91 5.48 -14.89
C ASP A 283 19.91 4.01 -15.33
N PRO A 284 19.96 3.71 -16.65
CA PRO A 284 20.25 2.37 -17.11
C PRO A 284 21.50 1.79 -16.42
N CYS A 285 22.45 2.62 -16.00
CA CYS A 285 23.62 2.20 -15.25
C CYS A 285 23.33 1.70 -13.83
N ASP A 286 22.21 2.07 -13.21
CA ASP A 286 21.78 1.49 -11.95
C ASP A 286 21.38 0.03 -12.15
N TYR A 287 20.61 -0.27 -13.20
CA TYR A 287 20.29 -1.66 -13.55
C TYR A 287 21.53 -2.46 -13.94
N ALA A 288 22.54 -1.82 -14.55
CA ALA A 288 23.83 -2.47 -14.83
C ALA A 288 24.69 -2.71 -13.58
N ASN A 289 24.46 -1.99 -12.48
CA ASN A 289 25.05 -2.21 -11.15
C ASN A 289 24.26 -3.32 -10.43
N TYR A 290 24.16 -4.47 -11.09
CA TYR A 290 23.28 -5.58 -10.73
C TYR A 290 23.52 -6.15 -9.33
N ASN A 291 24.72 -5.99 -8.76
CA ASN A 291 25.05 -6.46 -7.41
C ASN A 291 24.87 -5.39 -6.32
N GLY A 292 24.54 -4.15 -6.69
CA GLY A 292 24.32 -3.03 -5.78
C GLY A 292 25.59 -2.45 -5.14
N ASP A 293 26.79 -2.73 -5.65
CA ASP A 293 28.06 -2.26 -5.05
C ASP A 293 28.48 -0.83 -5.47
N SER A 294 27.63 -0.16 -6.25
CA SER A 294 27.82 1.19 -6.81
C SER A 294 28.90 1.27 -7.89
N THR A 295 29.36 0.13 -8.44
CA THR A 295 30.37 0.09 -9.51
C THR A 295 29.99 -0.92 -10.58
N VAL A 296 29.54 -0.45 -11.75
CA VAL A 296 29.29 -1.33 -12.91
C VAL A 296 30.59 -1.95 -13.42
N ASN A 297 30.76 -3.25 -13.21
CA ASN A 297 31.95 -4.00 -13.60
C ASN A 297 31.63 -5.46 -13.99
N THR A 298 32.65 -6.31 -14.17
CA THR A 298 32.43 -7.70 -14.61
C THR A 298 31.67 -8.54 -13.57
N GLN A 299 31.72 -8.16 -12.29
CA GLN A 299 30.99 -8.85 -11.24
C GLN A 299 29.47 -8.74 -11.44
N ASP A 300 28.96 -7.56 -11.80
CA ASP A 300 27.52 -7.37 -12.13
C ASP A 300 27.08 -8.25 -13.28
N PHE A 301 27.91 -8.34 -14.32
CA PHE A 301 27.63 -9.20 -15.45
C PHE A 301 27.58 -10.69 -15.06
N LEU A 302 28.45 -11.14 -14.16
CA LEU A 302 28.42 -12.50 -13.65
C LEU A 302 27.21 -12.76 -12.75
N ASP A 303 26.80 -11.79 -11.93
CA ASP A 303 25.65 -11.91 -11.04
C ASP A 303 24.32 -11.89 -11.82
N PHE A 304 24.23 -11.05 -12.87
CA PHE A 304 23.15 -11.10 -13.86
C PHE A 304 23.12 -12.44 -14.57
N LEU A 305 24.27 -12.93 -15.07
CA LEU A 305 24.34 -14.21 -15.79
C LEU A 305 23.90 -15.39 -14.91
N ASN A 306 24.22 -15.37 -13.61
CA ASN A 306 23.74 -16.37 -12.65
C ASN A 306 22.21 -16.30 -12.50
N SER A 307 21.66 -15.09 -12.37
CA SER A 307 20.22 -14.86 -12.24
C SER A 307 19.45 -15.26 -13.51
N TRP A 308 19.96 -14.89 -14.67
CA TRP A 308 19.42 -15.25 -15.98
C TRP A 308 19.42 -16.77 -16.20
N ASN A 309 20.52 -17.47 -15.89
CA ASN A 309 20.57 -18.93 -15.97
C ASN A 309 19.61 -19.63 -14.99
N ALA A 310 19.28 -18.98 -13.87
CA ALA A 310 18.31 -19.47 -12.89
C ALA A 310 16.85 -19.15 -13.27
N GLY A 311 16.62 -18.30 -14.28
CA GLY A 311 15.28 -17.78 -14.60
C GLY A 311 14.72 -16.84 -13.53
N ASP A 312 15.59 -16.16 -12.78
CA ASP A 312 15.20 -15.19 -11.75
C ASP A 312 14.52 -13.98 -12.41
N ALA A 313 13.34 -13.59 -11.91
CA ALA A 313 12.56 -12.46 -12.43
C ALA A 313 13.35 -11.12 -12.43
N ARG A 314 14.35 -10.97 -11.57
CA ARG A 314 15.25 -9.81 -11.58
C ARG A 314 16.11 -9.71 -12.85
N ALA A 315 16.25 -10.80 -13.59
CA ALA A 315 16.96 -10.82 -14.87
C ALA A 315 16.06 -10.43 -16.06
N ASN A 316 14.79 -10.10 -15.85
CA ASN A 316 13.84 -9.67 -16.90
C ASN A 316 14.10 -8.19 -17.32
N CYS A 317 15.23 -7.96 -17.97
CA CYS A 317 15.71 -6.63 -18.35
C CYS A 317 14.76 -5.87 -19.29
N ASN A 318 14.05 -6.58 -20.18
CA ASN A 318 13.20 -5.92 -21.17
C ASN A 318 11.74 -5.78 -20.73
N GLY A 319 11.39 -6.23 -19.51
CA GLY A 319 10.05 -6.12 -18.95
C GLY A 319 9.00 -7.06 -19.55
N ASP A 320 9.34 -7.99 -20.46
CA ASP A 320 8.36 -8.79 -21.22
C ASP A 320 7.72 -9.98 -20.44
N SER A 321 7.90 -9.97 -19.11
CA SER A 321 7.50 -11.02 -18.17
C SER A 321 8.14 -12.41 -18.41
N THR A 322 9.11 -12.54 -19.32
CA THR A 322 9.75 -13.83 -19.64
C THR A 322 11.27 -13.72 -19.71
N VAL A 323 11.98 -14.26 -18.72
CA VAL A 323 13.45 -14.30 -18.74
C VAL A 323 13.98 -15.19 -19.87
N ASN A 324 14.51 -14.58 -20.92
CA ASN A 324 14.98 -15.23 -22.14
C ASN A 324 16.22 -14.54 -22.73
N THR A 325 16.66 -14.94 -23.92
CA THR A 325 17.88 -14.38 -24.54
C THR A 325 17.78 -12.87 -24.82
N GLN A 326 16.58 -12.34 -24.99
CA GLN A 326 16.35 -10.90 -25.18
C GLN A 326 16.78 -10.10 -23.95
N ASP A 327 16.53 -10.61 -22.75
CA ASP A 327 16.99 -9.97 -21.52
C ASP A 327 18.49 -9.94 -21.38
N PHE A 328 19.15 -11.04 -21.77
CA PHE A 328 20.61 -11.09 -21.79
C PHE A 328 21.19 -10.03 -22.73
N LEU A 329 20.60 -9.86 -23.91
CA LEU A 329 21.03 -8.82 -24.85
C LEU A 329 20.71 -7.41 -24.35
N CYS A 330 19.55 -7.22 -23.72
CA CYS A 330 19.16 -5.99 -23.06
C CYS A 330 20.20 -5.60 -22.00
N PHE A 331 20.48 -6.48 -21.03
CA PHE A 331 21.45 -6.23 -19.97
C PHE A 331 22.85 -6.01 -20.52
N LEU A 332 23.29 -6.83 -21.49
CA LEU A 332 24.60 -6.67 -22.11
C LEU A 332 24.76 -5.30 -22.78
N ASN A 333 23.71 -4.76 -23.40
CA ASN A 333 23.76 -3.43 -24.00
C ASN A 333 23.87 -2.33 -22.94
N ILE A 334 23.05 -2.43 -21.89
CA ILE A 334 23.08 -1.49 -20.75
C ILE A 334 24.47 -1.53 -20.08
N TRP A 335 24.93 -2.71 -19.68
CA TRP A 335 26.23 -2.91 -19.03
C TRP A 335 27.40 -2.39 -19.89
N ASN A 336 27.37 -2.60 -21.21
CA ASN A 336 28.39 -2.05 -22.10
C ASN A 336 28.38 -0.52 -22.19
N ALA A 337 27.24 0.12 -21.96
CA ALA A 337 27.13 1.59 -21.95
C ALA A 337 27.67 2.20 -20.65
N CYS A 338 27.69 1.43 -19.56
CA CYS A 338 27.91 1.91 -18.20
C CYS A 338 29.26 1.53 -17.58
N ARG A 339 29.96 0.53 -18.15
CA ARG A 339 31.28 0.06 -17.68
C ARG A 339 32.48 0.83 -18.24
#